data_AF-A0A968MJR6-F1
#
_entry.id   AF-A0A968MJR6-F1
#
_cell.length_a   1.000
_cell.length_b   1.000
_cell.length_c   1.000
_cell.angle_alpha   90.00
_cell.angle_beta   90.00
_cell.angle_gamma   90.00
#
_symmetry.space_group_name_H-M   'P 1'
#
loop_
_entity.id
_entity.type
_entity.pdbx_description
1 polymer ?
#
loop_
_entity_poly.entity_id
_entity_poly.type
_entity_poly.pdbx_seq_one_letter_code
_entity_poly.pdbx_strand_id
1 'polypeptide(L)'
;MTTSRGKILAAINHEGYVKVPIDLGATPSSGISAIAYSNLLKHTGRGDMPVLIYDVVQQLAQPDIQVLDQFGVDVIDIGRSFNACESDWYKIQLANGA
;
A
#
# COMPACT_ATOMS: atom_id res chain seq x y z
N MET A 1 -11.94 -1.98 21.38
CA MET A 1 -11.03 -1.46 20.33
C MET A 1 -11.77 -1.52 19.00
N THR A 2 -11.81 -0.43 18.25
CA THR A 2 -12.43 -0.40 16.90
C THR A 2 -11.44 -1.02 15.91
N THR A 3 -11.77 -2.15 15.31
CA THR A 3 -10.97 -2.79 14.26
C THR A 3 -11.05 -1.97 12.95
N SER A 4 -10.12 -2.15 12.01
CA SER A 4 -10.18 -1.48 10.70
C SER A 4 -11.50 -1.76 9.97
N ARG A 5 -11.94 -3.04 9.95
CA ARG A 5 -13.28 -3.42 9.47
C ARG A 5 -14.40 -2.68 10.20
N GLY A 6 -14.31 -2.55 11.52
CA GLY A 6 -15.28 -1.81 12.32
C GLY A 6 -15.36 -0.33 11.96
N LYS A 7 -14.21 0.33 11.75
CA LYS A 7 -14.16 1.74 11.31
C LYS A 7 -14.82 1.91 9.94
N ILE A 8 -14.53 1.02 9.00
CA ILE A 8 -15.10 1.05 7.65
C ILE A 8 -16.62 0.91 7.71
N LEU A 9 -17.14 -0.09 8.42
CA LEU A 9 -18.58 -0.32 8.54
C LEU A 9 -19.29 0.87 9.21
N ALA A 10 -18.72 1.40 10.28
CA ALA A 10 -19.27 2.55 10.98
C ALA A 10 -19.26 3.83 10.12
N ALA A 11 -18.19 4.04 9.32
CA ALA A 11 -18.11 5.17 8.38
C ALA A 11 -19.18 5.06 7.27
N ILE A 12 -19.39 3.86 6.71
CA ILE A 12 -20.45 3.58 5.73
C ILE A 12 -21.84 3.81 6.34
N ASN A 13 -22.01 3.47 7.62
CA ASN A 13 -23.26 3.67 8.36
C ASN A 13 -23.45 5.10 8.89
N HIS A 14 -22.53 6.03 8.59
CA HIS A 14 -22.56 7.42 9.05
C HIS A 14 -22.62 7.56 10.59
N GLU A 15 -21.94 6.69 11.33
CA GLU A 15 -21.86 6.75 12.79
C GLU A 15 -20.92 7.89 13.24
N GLY A 16 -21.43 8.84 14.02
CA GLY A 16 -20.81 10.15 14.27
C GLY A 16 -19.52 10.22 15.12
N TYR A 17 -18.89 9.10 15.46
CA TYR A 17 -17.72 9.06 16.37
C TYR A 17 -16.62 8.07 15.95
N VAL A 18 -16.47 7.78 14.65
CA VAL A 18 -15.35 6.95 14.16
C VAL A 18 -14.25 7.79 13.53
N LYS A 19 -12.99 7.44 13.84
CA LYS A 19 -11.83 7.98 13.13
C LYS A 19 -11.99 7.67 11.64
N VAL A 20 -11.74 8.66 10.78
CA VAL A 20 -11.82 8.53 9.32
C VAL A 20 -10.94 7.35 8.87
N PRO A 21 -11.50 6.35 8.15
CA PRO A 21 -10.71 5.25 7.64
C PRO A 21 -9.68 5.74 6.62
N ILE A 22 -8.50 5.10 6.61
CA ILE A 22 -7.41 5.45 5.71
C ILE A 22 -7.24 4.37 4.65
N ASP A 23 -7.15 4.76 3.39
CA ASP A 23 -6.80 3.91 2.25
C ASP A 23 -5.48 4.36 1.64
N LEU A 24 -4.62 3.40 1.33
CA LEU A 24 -3.42 3.54 0.52
C LEU A 24 -3.18 2.23 -0.24
N GLY A 25 -3.69 2.15 -1.47
CA GLY A 25 -3.50 1.00 -2.35
C GLY A 25 -4.43 -0.17 -2.09
N ALA A 26 -5.65 0.04 -1.56
CA ALA A 26 -6.71 -0.97 -1.65
C ALA A 26 -7.24 -1.16 -3.08
N THR A 27 -7.01 -0.18 -3.95
CA THR A 27 -7.30 -0.24 -5.39
C THR A 27 -6.16 0.41 -6.18
N PRO A 28 -6.01 0.14 -7.49
CA PRO A 28 -5.06 0.86 -8.32
C PRO A 28 -5.22 2.39 -8.28
N SER A 29 -6.46 2.89 -8.23
CA SER A 29 -6.73 4.34 -8.20
C SER A 29 -6.37 5.00 -6.87
N SER A 30 -6.26 4.25 -5.77
CA SER A 30 -5.80 4.73 -4.46
C SER A 30 -4.34 4.36 -4.16
N GLY A 31 -3.60 3.87 -5.17
CA GLY A 31 -2.22 3.43 -5.04
C GLY A 31 -1.19 4.57 -4.96
N ILE A 32 0.08 4.17 -4.89
CA ILE A 32 1.23 5.06 -4.89
C ILE A 32 2.18 4.65 -6.01
N SER A 33 2.72 5.62 -6.76
CA SER A 33 3.69 5.32 -7.82
C SER A 33 4.96 4.70 -7.23
N ALA A 34 5.60 3.81 -7.99
CA ALA A 34 6.79 3.09 -7.57
C ALA A 34 7.94 4.03 -7.17
N ILE A 35 8.14 5.11 -7.92
CA ILE A 35 9.15 6.12 -7.62
C ILE A 35 8.81 6.88 -6.33
N ALA A 36 7.54 7.27 -6.12
CA ALA A 36 7.12 7.94 -4.90
C ALA A 36 7.28 7.02 -3.68
N TYR A 37 6.93 5.74 -3.83
CA TYR A 37 7.10 4.73 -2.78
C TYR A 37 8.58 4.50 -2.45
N SER A 38 9.46 4.40 -3.46
CA SER A 38 10.91 4.34 -3.26
C SER A 38 11.45 5.53 -2.46
N ASN A 39 10.99 6.74 -2.79
CA ASN A 39 11.39 7.95 -2.06
C ASN A 39 10.85 7.96 -0.62
N LEU A 40 9.62 7.47 -0.41
CA LEU A 40 9.02 7.32 0.91
C LEU A 40 9.82 6.33 1.79
N LEU A 41 10.23 5.21 1.23
CA LEU A 41 11.06 4.21 1.91
C LEU A 41 12.40 4.83 2.35
N LYS A 42 13.09 5.53 1.45
CA LYS A 42 14.33 6.25 1.78
C LYS A 42 14.11 7.29 2.88
N HIS A 43 13.03 8.05 2.80
CA HIS A 43 12.71 9.10 3.78
C HIS A 43 12.37 8.55 5.17
N THR A 44 11.78 7.36 5.23
CA THR A 44 11.40 6.70 6.49
C THR A 44 12.49 5.76 7.03
N GLY A 45 13.69 5.76 6.43
CA GLY A 45 14.83 4.93 6.88
C GLY A 45 14.72 3.45 6.50
N ARG A 46 13.90 3.12 5.51
CA ARG A 46 13.59 1.77 5.02
C ARG A 46 14.04 1.56 3.56
N GLY A 47 15.09 2.26 3.13
CA GLY A 47 15.54 2.29 1.73
C GLY A 47 16.05 0.95 1.18
N ASP A 48 16.21 -0.05 2.04
CA ASP A 48 16.57 -1.44 1.75
C ASP A 48 15.36 -2.33 1.44
N MET A 49 14.13 -1.88 1.76
CA MET A 49 12.92 -2.62 1.42
C MET A 49 12.66 -2.60 -0.10
N PRO A 50 12.13 -3.71 -0.68
CA PRO A 50 11.86 -3.78 -2.10
C PRO A 50 10.69 -2.87 -2.51
N VAL A 51 10.75 -2.36 -3.73
CA VAL A 51 9.62 -1.69 -4.40
C VAL A 51 8.99 -2.70 -5.35
N LEU A 52 7.90 -3.34 -4.91
CA LEU A 52 7.16 -4.30 -5.73
C LEU A 52 6.16 -3.57 -6.63
N ILE A 53 6.24 -3.72 -7.94
CA ILE A 53 5.36 -3.04 -8.90
C ILE A 53 4.36 -4.04 -9.45
N TYR A 54 3.11 -3.98 -8.98
CA TYR A 54 2.07 -4.93 -9.36
C TYR A 54 1.26 -4.46 -10.58
N ASP A 55 1.05 -3.15 -10.71
CA ASP A 55 0.52 -2.55 -11.93
C ASP A 55 1.69 -1.99 -12.75
N VAL A 56 2.16 -2.78 -13.71
CA VAL A 56 3.32 -2.45 -14.55
C VAL A 56 3.02 -1.28 -15.48
N VAL A 57 1.77 -1.13 -15.93
CA VAL A 57 1.38 -0.08 -16.89
C VAL A 57 1.35 1.29 -16.20
N GLN A 58 0.77 1.35 -15.00
CA GLN A 58 0.69 2.58 -14.21
C GLN A 58 1.92 2.81 -13.32
N GLN A 59 2.82 1.81 -13.23
CA GLN A 59 3.95 1.76 -12.30
C GLN A 59 3.54 2.00 -10.85
N LEU A 60 2.51 1.29 -10.38
CA LEU A 60 2.06 1.38 -9.00
C LEU A 60 2.77 0.36 -8.13
N ALA A 61 3.27 0.85 -6.99
CA ALA A 61 3.84 -0.03 -5.97
C ALA A 61 2.74 -0.74 -5.18
N GLN A 62 3.05 -1.94 -4.72
CA GLN A 62 2.34 -2.65 -3.67
C GLN A 62 3.05 -2.34 -2.33
N PRO A 63 2.52 -1.44 -1.48
CA PRO A 63 3.22 -1.05 -0.25
C PRO A 63 3.34 -2.22 0.71
N ASP A 64 4.49 -2.39 1.36
CA ASP A 64 4.67 -3.40 2.39
C ASP A 64 3.75 -3.18 3.60
N ILE A 65 3.34 -4.29 4.25
CA ILE A 65 2.41 -4.23 5.40
C ILE A 65 2.94 -3.36 6.54
N GLN A 66 4.26 -3.36 6.77
CA GLN A 66 4.87 -2.54 7.81
C GLN A 66 4.75 -1.04 7.51
N VAL A 67 4.74 -0.66 6.23
CA VAL A 67 4.50 0.73 5.82
C VAL A 67 3.02 1.07 5.97
N LEU A 68 2.11 0.18 5.56
CA LEU A 68 0.68 0.38 5.76
C LEU A 68 0.31 0.55 7.25
N ASP A 69 0.90 -0.26 8.13
CA ASP A 69 0.73 -0.17 9.57
C ASP A 69 1.25 1.17 10.13
N GLN A 70 2.40 1.65 9.65
CA GLN A 70 2.96 2.95 10.05
C GLN A 70 2.00 4.12 9.76
N PHE A 71 1.27 4.05 8.66
CA PHE A 71 0.28 5.08 8.29
C PHE A 71 -1.14 4.80 8.82
N GLY A 72 -1.34 3.66 9.49
CA GLY A 72 -2.64 3.28 10.04
C GLY A 72 -3.70 3.02 8.95
N VAL A 73 -3.28 2.46 7.82
CA VAL A 73 -4.15 2.09 6.70
C VAL A 73 -5.12 0.99 7.15
N ASP A 74 -6.39 1.12 6.77
CA ASP A 74 -7.48 0.27 7.26
C ASP A 74 -7.95 -0.78 6.24
N VAL A 75 -7.44 -0.72 5.00
CA VAL A 75 -7.88 -1.59 3.89
C VAL A 75 -6.66 -2.04 3.07
N ILE A 76 -6.71 -3.27 2.55
CA ILE A 76 -5.69 -3.83 1.66
C ILE A 76 -6.36 -4.37 0.39
N ASP A 77 -5.61 -4.35 -0.71
CA ASP A 77 -6.04 -4.98 -1.96
C ASP A 77 -6.01 -6.52 -1.83
N ILE A 78 -7.07 -7.19 -2.27
CA ILE A 78 -7.13 -8.65 -2.37
C ILE A 78 -6.14 -9.19 -3.41
N GLY A 79 -5.83 -8.39 -4.44
CA GLY A 79 -4.90 -8.70 -5.52
C GLY A 79 -3.52 -9.17 -5.04
N ARG A 80 -3.09 -8.67 -3.88
CA ARG A 80 -1.84 -9.05 -3.21
C ARG A 80 -1.74 -10.54 -2.89
N SER A 81 -2.89 -11.24 -2.80
CA SER A 81 -2.95 -12.68 -2.55
C SER A 81 -2.50 -13.52 -3.75
N PHE A 82 -2.40 -12.92 -4.94
CA PHE A 82 -2.05 -13.64 -6.18
C PHE A 82 -0.57 -13.50 -6.58
N ASN A 83 0.17 -12.56 -6.00
CA ASN A 83 1.60 -12.31 -6.29
C ASN A 83 2.48 -12.65 -5.07
N ALA A 84 2.27 -13.82 -4.48
CA ALA A 84 2.87 -14.21 -3.19
C ALA A 84 4.21 -14.94 -3.34
N CYS A 85 4.52 -15.47 -4.53
CA CYS A 85 5.75 -16.20 -4.78
C CYS A 85 6.84 -15.26 -5.28
N GLU A 86 8.09 -15.51 -4.88
CA GLU A 86 9.24 -14.74 -5.39
C GLU A 86 9.32 -14.78 -6.93
N SER A 87 8.93 -15.90 -7.54
CA SER A 87 8.91 -16.10 -8.99
C SER A 87 7.89 -15.24 -9.74
N ASP A 88 6.93 -14.62 -9.04
CA ASP A 88 5.95 -13.71 -9.65
C ASP A 88 6.60 -12.35 -9.98
N TRP A 89 7.80 -12.11 -9.46
CA TRP A 89 8.52 -10.85 -9.56
C TRP A 89 9.83 -11.02 -10.33
N TYR A 90 10.21 -9.96 -11.05
CA TYR A 90 11.50 -9.89 -11.72
C TYR A 90 12.13 -8.51 -11.50
N LYS A 91 13.46 -8.46 -11.51
CA LYS A 91 14.20 -7.23 -11.24
C LYS A 91 14.19 -6.32 -12.46
N ILE A 92 13.93 -5.04 -12.20
CA ILE A 92 14.11 -3.94 -13.13
C ILE A 92 14.70 -2.76 -12.38
N GLN A 93 15.26 -1.79 -13.11
CA GLN A 93 15.71 -0.53 -12.53
C GLN A 93 14.71 0.58 -12.86
N LEU A 94 14.26 1.30 -11.85
CA LEU A 94 13.38 2.46 -12.01
C LEU A 94 14.17 3.69 -12.45
N ALA A 95 13.47 4.69 -13.00
CA ALA A 95 14.09 5.94 -13.47
C ALA A 95 14.81 6.73 -12.36
N ASN A 96 14.46 6.52 -11.08
CA ASN A 96 15.12 7.12 -9.93
C ASN A 96 16.31 6.27 -9.40
N GLY A 97 16.70 5.23 -10.13
CA GLY A 97 17.81 4.34 -9.81
C GLY A 97 17.52 3.27 -8.75
N ALA A 98 16.27 3.17 -8.29
CA ALA A 98 15.82 2.10 -7.39
C ALA A 98 15.65 0.76 -8.11
#